data_AF-A0A2I0ATP0-F1
#
_entry.id   AF-A0A2I0ATP0-F1
#
_cell.length_a   1.000
_cell.length_b   1.000
_cell.length_c   1.000
_cell.angle_alpha   90.00
_cell.angle_beta   90.00
_cell.angle_gamma   90.00
#
_symmetry.space_group_name_H-M   'P 1'
#
loop_
_entity.id
_entity.type
_entity.pdbx_description
1 polymer ?
#
loop_
_entity_poly.entity_id
_entity_poly.type
_entity_poly.pdbx_seq_one_letter_code
_entity_poly.pdbx_strand_id
1 'polypeptide(L)'
;MVIPPTVDFRPNSPPEGAVCVYRAQVKYGLMLPLQPKFKEILNSFQIVPVQLSPNVVAYAHSFLKLLQAQGIPWTLTLFRTLFS
;
A
#
# COMPACT_ATOMS: atom_id res chain seq x y z
N MET A 1 2.16 6.79 17.03
CA MET A 1 0.89 7.11 17.69
C MET A 1 -0.24 6.60 16.81
N VAL A 2 -1.20 5.85 17.34
CA VAL A 2 -2.42 5.44 16.61
C VAL A 2 -3.50 6.46 16.96
N ILE A 3 -4.06 7.13 15.95
CA ILE A 3 -5.12 8.12 16.13
C ILE A 3 -6.46 7.41 15.91
N PRO A 4 -7.36 7.37 16.92
CA PRO A 4 -8.69 6.82 16.71
C PRO A 4 -9.48 7.68 15.70
N PRO A 5 -10.33 7.07 14.85
CA PRO A 5 -11.14 7.84 13.91
C PRO A 5 -12.13 8.74 14.68
N THR A 6 -12.15 10.03 14.35
CA THR A 6 -13.23 10.96 14.74
C THR A 6 -14.28 11.02 13.63
N VAL A 7 -15.45 11.57 13.93
CA VAL A 7 -16.56 11.69 12.96
C VAL A 7 -16.17 12.45 11.68
N ASP A 8 -15.19 13.34 11.77
CA ASP A 8 -14.72 14.16 10.65
C ASP A 8 -13.62 13.48 9.82
N PHE A 9 -12.98 12.43 10.35
CA PHE A 9 -11.91 11.73 9.64
C PHE A 9 -12.47 10.82 8.56
N ARG A 10 -12.31 11.25 7.32
CA ARG A 10 -12.58 10.39 6.17
C ARG A 10 -11.38 9.47 5.94
N PRO A 11 -11.57 8.15 5.80
CA PRO A 11 -10.46 7.23 5.57
C PRO A 11 -9.58 7.62 4.38
N ASN A 12 -10.18 8.20 3.33
CA ASN A 12 -9.49 8.63 2.12
C ASN A 12 -8.86 10.02 2.21
N SER A 13 -9.08 10.75 3.31
CA SER A 13 -8.56 12.09 3.56
C SER A 13 -8.08 12.18 5.02
N PRO A 14 -7.01 11.46 5.39
CA PRO A 14 -6.44 11.55 6.72
C PRO A 14 -5.85 12.95 6.97
N PRO A 15 -5.67 13.36 8.25
CA PRO A 15 -4.95 14.58 8.59
C PRO A 15 -3.55 14.62 7.98
N GLU A 16 -3.00 15.82 7.79
CA GLU A 16 -1.63 15.99 7.28
C GLU A 16 -0.62 15.24 8.17
N GLY A 17 0.31 14.52 7.53
CA GLY A 17 1.28 13.68 8.22
C GLY A 17 0.72 12.34 8.75
N ALA A 18 -0.58 12.07 8.58
CA ALA A 18 -1.19 10.81 8.94
C ALA A 18 -1.52 9.95 7.71
N VAL A 19 -1.62 8.64 7.93
CA VAL A 19 -2.11 7.69 6.93
C VAL A 19 -3.18 6.81 7.56
N CYS A 20 -4.28 6.62 6.85
CA CYS A 20 -5.29 5.65 7.24
C CYS A 20 -5.01 4.32 6.53
N VAL A 21 -5.12 3.20 7.26
CA VAL A 21 -4.97 1.85 6.73
C VAL A 21 -5.99 0.93 7.41
N TYR A 22 -6.44 -0.10 6.72
CA TYR A 22 -7.19 -1.16 7.37
C TYR A 22 -6.26 -2.03 8.21
N ARG A 23 -6.72 -2.47 9.38
CA ARG A 23 -5.98 -3.42 10.23
C ARG A 23 -5.56 -4.68 9.45
N ALA A 24 -6.42 -5.16 8.55
CA ALA A 24 -6.13 -6.32 7.71
C ALA A 24 -4.95 -6.09 6.75
N GLN A 25 -4.76 -4.87 6.24
CA GLN A 25 -3.63 -4.56 5.36
C GLN A 25 -2.29 -4.73 6.08
N VAL A 26 -2.22 -4.29 7.34
CA VAL A 26 -1.02 -4.50 8.18
C VAL A 26 -0.76 -5.99 8.40
N LYS A 27 -1.81 -6.78 8.66
CA LYS A 27 -1.69 -8.24 8.77
C LYS A 27 -1.22 -8.91 7.49
N TYR A 28 -1.51 -8.32 6.32
CA TYR A 28 -1.11 -8.83 5.02
C TYR A 28 0.21 -8.26 4.50
N GLY A 29 1.00 -7.61 5.37
CA GLY A 29 2.37 -7.21 5.05
C GLY A 29 2.54 -5.74 4.68
N LEU A 30 1.51 -4.90 4.83
CA LEU A 30 1.68 -3.45 4.78
C LEU A 30 2.46 -2.98 6.01
N MET A 31 3.72 -2.61 5.82
CA MET A 31 4.55 -2.07 6.90
C MET A 31 4.37 -0.56 7.00
N LEU A 32 4.45 -0.03 8.22
CA LEU A 32 4.44 1.40 8.53
C LEU A 32 5.79 1.80 9.17
N PRO A 33 6.47 2.85 8.69
CA PRO A 33 6.10 3.71 7.57
C PRO A 33 6.06 2.93 6.24
N LEU A 34 5.23 3.42 5.31
CA LEU A 34 5.02 2.80 4.00
C LEU A 34 6.36 2.56 3.28
N GLN A 35 6.59 1.32 2.87
CA GLN A 35 7.77 0.96 2.10
C GLN A 35 7.84 1.78 0.81
N PRO A 36 9.03 2.23 0.36
CA PRO A 36 9.17 3.08 -0.82
C PRO A 36 8.47 2.54 -2.08
N LYS A 37 8.58 1.23 -2.33
CA LYS A 37 7.93 0.55 -3.47
C LYS A 37 6.41 0.61 -3.40
N PHE A 38 5.85 0.45 -2.19
CA PHE A 38 4.40 0.53 -2.00
C PHE A 38 3.89 1.97 -2.16
N LYS A 39 4.65 2.95 -1.66
CA LYS A 39 4.38 4.38 -1.89
C LYS A 39 4.41 4.71 -3.39
N GLU A 40 5.39 4.17 -4.13
CA GLU A 40 5.50 4.32 -5.58
C GLU A 40 4.28 3.77 -6.32
N ILE A 41 3.80 2.56 -5.95
CA ILE A 41 2.55 1.99 -6.48
C ILE A 41 1.37 2.93 -6.22
N LEU A 42 1.13 3.32 -4.97
CA LEU A 42 0.00 4.19 -4.59
C LEU A 42 0.02 5.51 -5.37
N ASN A 43 1.19 6.15 -5.44
CA ASN A 43 1.39 7.38 -6.20
C ASN A 43 1.14 7.19 -7.70
N SER A 44 1.54 6.05 -8.28
CA SER A 44 1.35 5.79 -9.71
C SER A 44 -0.12 5.70 -10.13
N PHE A 45 -0.99 5.23 -9.22
CA PHE A 45 -2.44 5.16 -9.42
C PHE A 45 -3.18 6.37 -8.84
N GLN A 46 -2.48 7.31 -8.20
CA GLN A 46 -3.06 8.46 -7.50
C GLN A 46 -4.11 8.05 -6.45
N ILE A 47 -3.82 6.98 -5.70
CA ILE A 47 -4.70 6.44 -4.66
C ILE A 47 -4.04 6.46 -3.29
N VAL A 48 -4.86 6.43 -2.24
CA VAL A 48 -4.45 6.25 -0.85
C VAL A 48 -4.65 4.80 -0.39
N PRO A 49 -3.96 4.33 0.68
CA PRO A 49 -4.01 2.92 1.07
C PRO A 49 -5.41 2.37 1.31
N VAL A 50 -6.33 3.16 1.87
CA VAL A 50 -7.71 2.71 2.14
C VAL A 50 -8.54 2.45 0.88
N GLN A 51 -8.11 2.94 -0.29
CA GLN A 51 -8.78 2.64 -1.55
C GLN A 51 -8.39 1.25 -2.07
N LEU A 52 -7.36 0.63 -1.52
CA LEU A 52 -6.99 -0.75 -1.81
C LEU A 52 -7.73 -1.70 -0.87
N SER A 53 -8.34 -2.75 -1.44
CA SER A 53 -8.80 -3.85 -0.60
C SER A 53 -7.59 -4.52 0.10
N PRO A 54 -7.77 -5.07 1.31
CA PRO A 54 -6.70 -5.81 1.97
C PRO A 54 -6.06 -6.90 1.10
N ASN A 55 -6.83 -7.55 0.24
CA ASN A 55 -6.32 -8.59 -0.65
C ASN A 55 -5.35 -8.03 -1.71
N VAL A 56 -5.61 -6.83 -2.24
CA VAL A 56 -4.70 -6.20 -3.22
C VAL A 56 -3.34 -5.89 -2.57
N VAL A 57 -3.33 -5.49 -1.30
CA VAL A 57 -2.10 -5.33 -0.53
C VAL A 57 -1.33 -6.65 -0.41
N ALA A 58 -2.03 -7.75 -0.12
CA ALA A 58 -1.42 -9.07 -0.05
C ALA A 58 -0.79 -9.48 -1.39
N TYR A 59 -1.48 -9.23 -2.51
CA TYR A 59 -0.96 -9.52 -3.85
C TYR A 59 0.28 -8.69 -4.19
N ALA A 60 0.22 -7.37 -3.95
CA ALA A 60 1.38 -6.50 -4.18
C ALA A 60 2.58 -6.92 -3.33
N HIS A 61 2.37 -7.23 -2.06
CA HIS A 61 3.43 -7.72 -1.17
C HIS A 61 4.02 -9.05 -1.65
N SER A 62 3.15 -10.00 -2.03
CA SER A 62 3.56 -11.32 -2.51
C SER A 62 4.34 -11.23 -3.82
N PHE A 63 3.92 -10.34 -4.73
CA PHE A 63 4.63 -10.06 -5.97
C PHE A 63 6.05 -9.51 -5.70
N LEU A 64 6.19 -8.54 -4.79
CA LEU A 64 7.50 -8.01 -4.39
C LEU A 64 8.41 -9.10 -3.80
N LYS A 65 7.85 -10.01 -2.99
CA LYS A 65 8.58 -11.15 -2.43
C LYS A 65 8.98 -12.16 -3.50
N LEU A 66 8.12 -12.41 -4.48
CA LEU A 66 8.41 -13.28 -5.61
C LEU A 66 9.57 -12.72 -6.45
N LEU A 67 9.54 -11.43 -6.80
CA LEU A 67 10.64 -10.79 -7.52
C LEU A 67 11.97 -10.90 -6.76
N GLN A 68 11.93 -10.66 -5.44
CA GLN A 68 13.10 -10.83 -4.58
C GLN A 68 13.64 -12.26 -4.61
N ALA A 69 12.76 -13.26 -4.51
CA ALA A 69 13.14 -14.67 -4.53
C ALA A 69 13.74 -15.11 -5.88
N GLN A 70 13.30 -14.50 -6.97
CA GLN A 70 13.78 -14.77 -8.34
C GLN A 70 14.98 -13.90 -8.74
N GLY A 71 15.44 -12.99 -7.88
CA GLY A 71 16.51 -12.04 -8.22
C GLY A 71 16.14 -11.02 -9.30
N ILE A 72 14.84 -10.84 -9.58
CA ILE A 72 14.36 -9.90 -10.59
C ILE A 72 14.28 -8.51 -9.96
N PRO A 73 14.88 -7.48 -10.57
CA PRO A 73 14.80 -6.12 -10.05
C PRO A 73 13.37 -5.58 -10.14
N TRP A 74 12.95 -4.90 -9.08
CA TRP A 74 11.68 -4.17 -9.08
C TRP A 74 11.74 -2.99 -10.05
N THR A 75 10.70 -2.84 -10.87
CA THR A 75 10.40 -1.59 -11.56
C THR A 75 8.90 -1.32 -11.49
N LEU A 76 8.52 -0.04 -11.38
CA LEU A 76 7.11 0.34 -11.43
C LEU A 76 6.46 -0.06 -12.76
N THR A 77 7.19 0.03 -13.87
CA THR A 77 6.72 -0.40 -15.19
C THR A 77 6.32 -1.88 -15.19
N LEU A 78 7.14 -2.77 -14.61
CA LEU A 78 6.82 -4.19 -14.52
C LEU A 78 5.51 -4.43 -13.75
N PHE A 79 5.30 -3.73 -12.64
CA PHE A 79 4.04 -3.81 -11.91
C PHE A 79 2.86 -3.36 -12.77
N ARG A 80 2.97 -2.21 -13.43
CA ARG A 80 1.89 -1.67 -14.28
C ARG A 80 1.57 -2.58 -15.46
N THR A 81 2.56 -3.23 -16.07
CA THR A 81 2.32 -4.20 -17.15
C THR A 81 1.47 -5.40 -16.70
N LEU A 82 1.49 -5.76 -15.42
CA LEU A 82 0.75 -6.92 -14.90
C LEU A 82 -0.59 -6.56 -14.23
N PHE A 83 -0.75 -5.32 -13.77
CA PHE A 83 -1.87 -4.90 -12.93
C PHE A 83 -2.61 -3.64 -13.45
N SER A 84 -2.37 -3.21 -14.70
CA SER A 84 -3.09 -2.12 -15.39
C SER A 84 -3.62 -2.59 -16.74
#